data_AF-A0A355BLG9-F1
#
_entry.id   AF-A0A355BLG9-F1
#
_cell.length_a   1.000
_cell.length_b   1.000
_cell.length_c   1.000
_cell.angle_alpha   90.00
_cell.angle_beta   90.00
_cell.angle_gamma   90.00
#
_symmetry.space_group_name_H-M   'P 1'
#
loop_
_entity.id
_entity.type
_entity.pdbx_description
1 polymer ?
#
loop_
_entity_poly.entity_id
_entity_poly.type
_entity_poly.pdbx_seq_one_letter_code
_entity_poly.pdbx_strand_id
1 'polypeptide(L)'
;VRQTIKKDDSRKLEVNPEPYIRFLLEEPNPYMTGQKLQEKLASQLVLNNNAFALIIRDEFGYPTEIYPIPAVSAEAIYDKKYTLYLKFMFANGKIYTFPYADIIHLRQDFNNNDIFGDPIAPALAPLMEIVTTTDQGIVKAIKNGGIIRWLLKFTSTMRPEDLKDRATDFATNFLSIENSGTGVAATDAKAEAQQIDPKDYVPNATQMDKTTQRIYSLFNTNQKIVQSDYDENGWNAYYEAEVEP
;
A
#
# COMPACT_ATOMS: atom_id res chain seq x y z
N VAL A 1 25.53 18.00 13.38
CA VAL A 1 25.74 19.47 13.36
C VAL A 1 26.56 19.85 14.59
N ARG A 2 27.70 20.54 14.44
CA ARG A 2 28.47 21.04 15.59
C ARG A 2 28.27 22.55 15.68
N GLN A 3 27.75 23.01 16.81
CA GLN A 3 27.77 24.44 17.16
C GLN A 3 29.05 24.74 17.92
N THR A 4 29.87 25.64 17.38
CA THR A 4 31.03 26.19 18.09
C THR A 4 30.79 27.67 18.32
N ILE A 5 30.78 28.08 19.58
CA ILE A 5 30.75 29.49 19.97
C ILE A 5 32.20 29.98 19.95
N LYS A 6 32.50 30.93 19.07
CA LYS A 6 33.84 31.55 19.01
C LYS A 6 33.99 32.59 20.14
N LYS A 7 35.23 33.00 20.43
CA LYS A 7 35.56 34.00 21.46
C LYS A 7 34.90 35.39 21.24
N ASP A 8 34.34 35.64 20.06
CA ASP A 8 33.63 36.87 19.68
C ASP A 8 32.10 36.73 19.75
N ASP A 9 31.59 35.67 20.40
CA ASP A 9 30.17 35.33 20.50
C ASP A 9 29.48 34.97 19.16
N SER A 10 30.25 34.83 18.06
CA SER A 10 29.72 34.36 16.79
C SER A 10 29.51 32.84 16.80
N ARG A 11 28.34 32.40 16.34
CA ARG A 11 27.98 30.97 16.22
C ARG A 11 28.47 30.45 14.88
N LYS A 12 29.42 29.51 14.88
CA LYS A 12 29.79 28.74 13.69
C LYS A 12 29.03 27.42 13.69
N LEU A 13 28.15 27.24 12.70
CA LEU A 13 27.47 25.98 12.45
C LEU A 13 28.23 25.24 11.35
N GLU A 14 28.85 24.11 11.70
CA GLU A 14 29.48 23.23 10.73
C GLU A 14 28.58 22.01 10.49
N VAL A 15 28.12 21.89 9.25
CA VAL A 15 27.43 20.70 8.75
C VAL A 15 28.50 19.72 8.28
N ASN A 16 28.51 18.51 8.86
CA ASN A 16 29.48 17.44 8.60
C ASN A 16 30.95 17.90 8.75
N PRO A 17 31.39 18.26 9.97
CA PRO A 17 32.75 18.75 10.21
C PRO A 17 33.84 17.70 9.92
N GLU A 18 33.47 16.41 9.89
CA GLU A 18 34.35 15.30 9.58
C GLU A 18 34.12 14.84 8.13
N PRO A 19 35.11 15.01 7.23
CA PRO A 19 34.96 14.67 5.82
C PRO A 19 34.56 13.21 5.58
N TYR A 20 35.03 12.26 6.39
CA TYR A 20 34.70 10.84 6.19
C TYR A 20 33.23 10.55 6.48
N ILE A 21 32.62 11.17 7.51
CA ILE A 21 31.19 11.03 7.79
C ILE A 21 30.36 11.59 6.64
N ARG A 22 30.81 12.71 6.04
CA ARG A 22 30.15 13.25 4.85
C ARG A 22 30.14 12.22 3.72
N PHE A 23 31.29 11.63 3.40
CA PHE A 23 31.38 10.61 2.35
C PHE A 23 30.54 9.37 2.67
N LEU A 24 30.55 8.92 3.93
CA LEU A 24 29.71 7.80 4.38
C LEU A 24 28.21 8.11 4.22
N LEU A 25 27.78 9.34 4.44
CA LEU A 25 26.37 9.70 4.29
C LEU A 25 25.98 9.94 2.81
N GLU A 26 26.92 10.32 1.95
CA GLU A 26 26.71 10.48 0.51
C GLU A 26 26.72 9.13 -0.24
N GLU A 27 27.64 8.23 0.13
CA GLU A 27 27.82 6.88 -0.45
C GLU A 27 27.96 5.84 0.69
N PRO A 28 26.85 5.45 1.33
CA PRO A 28 26.86 4.64 2.54
C PRO A 28 27.32 3.20 2.34
N ASN A 29 27.23 2.68 1.12
CA ASN A 29 27.72 1.35 0.79
C ASN A 29 27.90 1.24 -0.75
N PRO A 30 28.60 0.21 -1.24
CA PRO A 30 28.88 0.05 -2.68
C PRO A 30 27.66 -0.13 -3.59
N TYR A 31 26.46 -0.30 -3.05
CA TYR A 31 25.26 -0.66 -3.80
C TYR A 31 24.21 0.46 -3.87
N MET A 32 24.33 1.52 -3.09
CA MET A 32 23.36 2.62 -3.08
C MET A 32 23.95 3.93 -2.57
N THR A 33 23.44 5.03 -3.12
CA THR A 33 23.72 6.37 -2.63
C THR A 33 22.98 6.66 -1.32
N GLY A 34 23.40 7.70 -0.61
CA GLY A 34 22.76 8.18 0.61
C GLY A 34 21.29 8.55 0.42
N GLN A 35 20.97 9.18 -0.72
CA GLN A 35 19.59 9.46 -1.10
C GLN A 35 18.75 8.18 -1.17
N LYS A 36 19.26 7.13 -1.83
CA LYS A 36 18.54 5.85 -1.96
C LYS A 36 18.38 5.13 -0.62
N LEU A 37 19.37 5.25 0.26
CA LEU A 37 19.27 4.77 1.64
C LEU A 37 18.13 5.49 2.38
N GLN A 38 18.08 6.82 2.31
CA GLN A 38 17.04 7.63 2.96
C GLN A 38 15.65 7.33 2.41
N GLU A 39 15.49 7.26 1.08
CA GLU A 39 14.22 6.88 0.44
C GLU A 39 13.72 5.52 0.94
N LYS A 40 14.63 4.54 1.07
CA LYS A 40 14.29 3.20 1.54
C LYS A 40 13.90 3.18 3.02
N LEU A 41 14.66 3.88 3.87
CA LEU A 41 14.37 3.97 5.30
C LEU A 41 13.06 4.73 5.56
N ALA A 42 12.82 5.84 4.85
CA ALA A 42 11.58 6.60 4.93
C ALA A 42 10.38 5.72 4.51
N SER A 43 10.51 4.95 3.43
CA SER A 43 9.45 4.03 2.99
C SER A 43 9.16 2.95 4.04
N GLN A 44 10.19 2.39 4.68
CA GLN A 44 10.03 1.42 5.76
C GLN A 44 9.37 2.04 6.98
N LEU A 45 9.76 3.27 7.33
CA LEU A 45 9.24 4.01 8.46
C LEU A 45 7.75 4.29 8.27
N VAL A 46 7.33 4.83 7.12
CA VAL A 46 5.91 5.14 6.85
C VAL A 46 5.02 3.89 6.87
N LEU A 47 5.53 2.73 6.43
CA LEU A 47 4.75 1.50 6.36
C LEU A 47 4.69 0.72 7.68
N ASN A 48 5.71 0.83 8.52
CA ASN A 48 5.87 -0.03 9.70
C ASN A 48 6.06 0.75 11.00
N ASN A 49 6.16 2.08 10.94
CA ASN A 49 6.63 2.97 12.01
C ASN A 49 7.99 2.58 12.60
N ASN A 50 8.75 1.76 11.86
CA ASN A 50 10.08 1.28 12.22
C ASN A 50 10.92 1.13 10.94
N ALA A 51 12.12 1.70 10.94
CA ALA A 51 13.12 1.46 9.90
C ALA A 51 14.49 1.26 10.55
N PHE A 52 15.26 0.31 9.98
CA PHE A 52 16.52 -0.11 10.56
C PHE A 52 17.65 -0.04 9.53
N ALA A 53 18.81 0.45 9.95
CA ALA A 53 20.05 0.28 9.21
C ALA A 53 21.17 -0.22 10.11
N LEU A 54 21.97 -1.14 9.60
CA LEU A 54 23.18 -1.65 10.25
C LEU A 54 24.36 -0.74 9.94
N ILE A 55 25.10 -0.36 10.97
CA ILE A 55 26.40 0.29 10.87
C ILE A 55 27.46 -0.80 10.88
N ILE A 56 28.28 -0.85 9.84
CA ILE A 56 29.51 -1.65 9.82
C ILE A 56 30.66 -0.77 10.30
N ARG A 57 31.47 -1.29 11.22
CA ARG A 57 32.62 -0.59 11.78
C ARG A 57 33.91 -1.32 11.44
N ASP A 58 34.99 -0.56 11.31
CA ASP A 58 36.34 -1.09 11.17
C ASP A 58 36.92 -1.60 12.51
N GLU A 59 38.16 -2.09 12.47
CA GLU A 59 38.88 -2.61 13.64
C GLU A 59 39.13 -1.55 14.74
N PHE A 60 39.04 -0.27 14.38
CA PHE A 60 39.21 0.86 15.30
C PHE A 60 37.86 1.41 15.79
N GLY A 61 36.74 0.84 15.35
CA GLY A 61 35.39 1.20 15.74
C GLY A 61 34.77 2.35 14.92
N TYR A 62 35.44 2.82 13.87
CA TYR A 62 34.90 3.87 13.00
C TYR A 62 33.87 3.28 12.03
N PRO A 63 32.73 3.95 11.81
CA PRO A 63 31.73 3.50 10.86
C PRO A 63 32.26 3.62 9.43
N THR A 64 32.19 2.53 8.66
CA THR A 64 32.69 2.45 7.28
C THR A 64 31.57 2.23 6.27
N GLU A 65 30.48 1.57 6.66
CA GLU A 65 29.35 1.29 5.78
C GLU A 65 28.02 1.32 6.56
N ILE A 66 26.93 1.64 5.86
CA ILE A 66 25.58 1.63 6.41
C ILE A 66 24.66 0.85 5.45
N TYR A 67 23.96 -0.16 5.96
CA TYR A 67 23.06 -1.00 5.18
C TYR A 67 21.64 -0.98 5.73
N PRO A 68 20.61 -0.70 4.92
CA PRO A 68 19.23 -0.82 5.36
C PRO A 68 18.89 -2.30 5.58
N ILE A 69 18.17 -2.61 6.65
CA ILE A 69 17.75 -3.96 6.99
C ILE A 69 16.29 -4.16 6.55
N PRO A 70 16.03 -4.90 5.45
CA PRO A 70 14.67 -5.29 5.05
C PRO A 70 14.19 -6.50 5.86
N ALA A 71 14.05 -6.32 7.17
CA ALA A 71 13.54 -7.37 8.05
C ALA A 71 12.03 -7.53 7.89
N VAL A 72 11.57 -8.78 7.92
CA VAL A 72 10.15 -9.15 8.03
C VAL A 72 9.65 -8.97 9.46
N SER A 73 10.53 -9.20 10.44
CA SER A 73 10.26 -8.90 11.85
C SER A 73 11.54 -8.56 12.59
N ALA A 74 11.40 -7.78 13.65
CA ALA A 74 12.46 -7.44 14.59
C ALA A 74 11.99 -7.79 16.01
N GLU A 75 12.89 -8.39 16.78
CA GLU A 75 12.65 -8.77 18.17
C GLU A 75 13.73 -8.13 19.04
N ALA A 76 13.32 -7.43 20.11
CA ALA A 76 14.22 -6.89 21.11
C ALA A 76 14.58 -7.99 22.11
N ILE A 77 15.87 -8.31 22.23
CA ILE A 77 16.36 -9.31 23.17
C ILE A 77 17.46 -8.70 24.06
N TYR A 78 17.52 -9.17 25.30
CA TYR A 78 18.52 -8.71 26.27
C TYR A 78 19.45 -9.85 26.64
N ASP A 79 20.75 -9.57 26.72
CA ASP A 79 21.71 -10.53 27.26
C ASP A 79 21.65 -10.60 28.79
N LYS A 80 22.48 -11.46 29.40
CA LYS A 80 22.57 -11.60 30.86
C LYS A 80 23.04 -10.32 31.59
N LYS A 81 23.58 -9.36 30.86
CA LYS A 81 24.07 -8.07 31.36
C LYS A 81 23.09 -6.94 31.06
N TYR A 82 21.89 -7.23 30.56
CA TYR A 82 20.88 -6.26 30.12
C TYR A 82 21.32 -5.38 28.94
N THR A 83 22.26 -5.85 28.14
CA THR A 83 22.61 -5.22 26.86
C THR A 83 21.55 -5.55 25.83
N LEU A 84 21.00 -4.53 25.16
CA LEU A 84 19.97 -4.69 24.14
C LEU A 84 20.57 -5.11 22.80
N TYR A 85 19.97 -6.14 22.22
CA TYR A 85 20.21 -6.61 20.86
C TYR A 85 18.90 -6.64 20.08
N LEU A 86 18.99 -6.47 18.77
CA LEU A 86 17.88 -6.69 17.86
C LEU A 86 18.13 -7.93 17.03
N LYS A 87 17.15 -8.83 17.05
CA LYS A 87 17.13 -10.04 16.25
C LYS A 87 16.18 -9.83 15.09
N PHE A 88 16.71 -9.92 13.88
CA PHE A 88 15.98 -9.69 12.63
C PHE A 88 15.74 -11.00 11.91
N MET A 89 14.51 -11.21 11.46
CA MET A 89 14.16 -12.28 10.52
C MET A 89 14.02 -11.69 9.11
N PHE A 90 14.75 -12.24 8.14
CA PHE A 90 14.72 -11.82 6.75
C PHE A 90 13.73 -12.68 5.95
N ALA A 91 13.29 -12.17 4.78
CA ALA A 91 12.34 -12.87 3.91
C ALA A 91 12.84 -14.24 3.40
N ASN A 92 14.16 -14.45 3.37
CA ASN A 92 14.77 -15.74 3.04
C ASN A 92 14.83 -16.73 4.23
N GLY A 93 14.21 -16.39 5.37
CA GLY A 93 14.20 -17.19 6.59
C GLY A 93 15.47 -17.11 7.44
N LYS A 94 16.50 -16.38 6.99
CA LYS A 94 17.72 -16.18 7.78
C LYS A 94 17.45 -15.25 8.95
N ILE A 95 18.12 -15.54 10.07
CA ILE A 95 18.04 -14.76 11.29
C ILE A 95 19.43 -14.19 11.58
N TYR A 96 19.49 -12.90 11.83
CA TYR A 96 20.70 -12.21 12.27
C TYR A 96 20.41 -11.42 13.53
N THR A 97 21.39 -11.34 14.43
CA THR A 97 21.27 -10.59 15.69
C THR A 97 22.42 -9.61 15.76
N PHE A 98 22.08 -8.34 15.99
CA PHE A 98 23.06 -7.26 16.08
C PHE A 98 22.86 -6.50 17.40
N PRO A 99 23.95 -6.00 18.02
CA PRO A 99 23.83 -5.12 19.18
C PRO A 99 23.10 -3.85 18.76
N TYR A 100 22.23 -3.33 19.63
CA TYR A 100 21.46 -2.12 19.33
C TYR A 100 22.35 -0.90 19.06
N ALA A 101 23.55 -0.87 19.64
CA ALA A 101 24.55 0.19 19.43
C ALA A 101 25.05 0.31 17.97
N ASP A 102 24.89 -0.75 17.16
CA ASP A 102 25.26 -0.77 15.75
C ASP A 102 24.04 -0.64 14.82
N ILE A 103 22.86 -0.37 15.38
CA ILE A 103 21.63 -0.19 14.61
C ILE A 103 21.19 1.27 14.66
N ILE A 104 21.04 1.87 13.49
CA ILE A 104 20.23 3.07 13.31
C ILE A 104 18.78 2.61 13.30
N HIS A 105 18.01 3.06 14.29
CA HIS A 105 16.59 2.75 14.41
C HIS A 105 15.78 4.05 14.32
N LEU A 106 15.08 4.22 13.19
CA LEU A 106 14.07 5.27 13.04
C LEU A 106 12.73 4.69 13.48
N ARG A 107 12.01 5.42 14.34
CA ARG A 107 10.71 4.98 14.86
C ARG A 107 9.74 6.15 14.97
N GLN A 108 8.46 5.87 14.76
CA GLN A 108 7.33 6.79 14.92
C GLN A 108 6.27 6.13 15.82
N ASP A 109 5.41 6.92 16.46
CA ASP A 109 4.24 6.44 17.21
C ASP A 109 4.51 5.21 18.11
N PHE A 110 5.50 5.29 19.00
CA PHE A 110 5.93 4.18 19.87
C PHE A 110 5.19 4.14 21.21
N ASN A 111 3.90 4.49 21.24
CA ASN A 111 3.17 4.64 22.50
C ASN A 111 2.97 3.31 23.24
N ASN A 112 2.73 2.21 22.52
CA ASN A 112 2.46 0.91 23.16
C ASN A 112 3.72 0.06 23.41
N ASN A 113 4.91 0.49 22.94
CA ASN A 113 6.14 -0.28 23.03
C ASN A 113 7.35 0.63 23.31
N ASP A 114 8.18 0.26 24.29
CA ASP A 114 9.33 1.06 24.71
C ASP A 114 10.42 1.17 23.62
N ILE A 115 10.49 0.19 22.72
CA ILE A 115 11.53 0.05 21.70
C ILE A 115 10.99 0.38 20.31
N PHE A 116 9.88 -0.23 19.89
CA PHE A 116 9.37 -0.18 18.52
C PHE A 116 8.21 0.81 18.35
N GLY A 117 8.09 1.39 17.16
CA GLY A 117 6.88 2.10 16.73
C GLY A 117 5.70 1.16 16.52
N ASP A 118 4.49 1.68 16.67
CA ASP A 118 3.25 0.94 16.43
C ASP A 118 2.94 0.89 14.92
N PRO A 119 2.84 -0.29 14.29
CA PRO A 119 2.65 -0.38 12.84
C PRO A 119 1.30 0.22 12.41
N ILE A 120 1.27 0.85 11.24
CA ILE A 120 0.06 1.47 10.67
C ILE A 120 -0.95 0.44 10.13
N ALA A 121 -0.49 -0.78 9.85
CA ALA A 121 -1.28 -1.83 9.19
C ALA A 121 -2.64 -2.15 9.85
N PRO A 122 -2.77 -2.24 11.18
CA PRO A 122 -4.07 -2.49 11.83
C PRO A 122 -5.09 -1.37 11.58
N ALA A 123 -4.66 -0.12 11.45
CA ALA A 123 -5.53 1.01 11.13
C ALA A 123 -5.92 1.04 9.64
N LEU A 124 -5.01 0.60 8.76
CA LEU A 124 -5.21 0.56 7.31
C LEU A 124 -6.08 -0.61 6.83
N ALA A 125 -5.99 -1.78 7.50
CA ALA A 125 -6.60 -3.02 7.03
C ALA A 125 -8.12 -2.93 6.75
N PRO A 126 -8.96 -2.31 7.61
CA PRO A 126 -10.40 -2.19 7.34
C PRO A 126 -10.70 -1.33 6.10
N LEU A 127 -9.89 -0.31 5.83
CA LEU A 127 -10.04 0.54 4.63
C LEU A 127 -9.70 -0.25 3.37
N MET A 128 -8.63 -1.05 3.42
CA MET A 128 -8.22 -1.90 2.29
C MET A 128 -9.20 -3.03 1.99
N GLU A 129 -9.89 -3.55 3.02
CA GLU A 129 -10.95 -4.55 2.85
C GLU A 129 -12.16 -3.97 2.09
N ILE A 130 -12.55 -2.73 2.38
CA ILE A 130 -13.62 -2.02 1.66
C ILE A 130 -13.25 -1.84 0.19
N VAL A 131 -12.03 -1.38 -0.09
CA VAL A 131 -11.53 -1.20 -1.48
C VAL A 131 -11.57 -2.53 -2.21
N THR A 132 -10.95 -3.57 -1.63
CA THR A 132 -10.87 -4.90 -2.24
C THR A 132 -12.25 -5.49 -2.52
N THR A 133 -13.18 -5.39 -1.56
CA THR A 133 -14.55 -5.90 -1.71
C THR A 133 -15.33 -5.14 -2.79
N THR A 134 -15.15 -3.82 -2.86
CA THR A 134 -15.80 -2.97 -3.86
C THR A 134 -15.29 -3.32 -5.26
N ASP A 135 -13.98 -3.42 -5.45
CA ASP A 135 -13.34 -3.79 -6.71
C ASP A 135 -13.79 -5.18 -7.18
N GLN A 136 -13.83 -6.16 -6.27
CA GLN A 136 -14.36 -7.49 -6.56
C GLN A 136 -15.85 -7.45 -6.93
N GLY A 137 -16.64 -6.59 -6.27
CA GLY A 137 -18.04 -6.36 -6.58
C GLY A 137 -18.24 -5.83 -8.01
N ILE A 138 -17.44 -4.83 -8.41
CA ILE A 138 -17.43 -4.28 -9.77
C ILE A 138 -17.09 -5.37 -10.79
N VAL A 139 -15.99 -6.10 -10.58
CA VAL A 139 -15.57 -7.18 -11.50
C VAL A 139 -16.65 -8.25 -11.62
N LYS A 140 -17.28 -8.65 -10.51
CA LYS A 140 -18.38 -9.63 -10.52
C LYS A 140 -19.62 -9.08 -11.23
N ALA A 141 -19.96 -7.81 -11.02
CA ALA A 141 -21.12 -7.20 -11.66
C ALA A 141 -20.91 -7.03 -13.17
N ILE A 142 -19.72 -6.67 -13.63
CA ILE A 142 -19.40 -6.64 -15.07
C ILE A 142 -19.50 -8.04 -15.66
N LYS A 143 -18.91 -9.05 -14.99
CA LYS A 143 -18.96 -10.44 -15.45
C LYS A 143 -20.39 -10.97 -15.48
N ASN A 144 -21.20 -10.75 -14.45
CA ASN A 144 -22.54 -11.34 -14.33
C ASN A 144 -23.65 -10.51 -14.99
N GLY A 145 -23.56 -9.19 -14.91
CA GLY A 145 -24.53 -8.24 -15.49
C GLY A 145 -24.56 -8.27 -17.02
N GLY A 146 -23.48 -8.72 -17.66
CA GLY A 146 -23.44 -8.95 -19.11
C GLY A 146 -24.02 -10.27 -19.58
N ILE A 147 -24.22 -11.26 -18.69
CA ILE A 147 -24.49 -12.67 -19.09
C ILE A 147 -25.97 -12.99 -19.22
N ILE A 148 -26.83 -12.55 -18.29
CA ILE A 148 -28.27 -12.90 -18.32
C ILE A 148 -29.08 -11.67 -18.72
N ARG A 149 -29.42 -11.58 -20.01
CA ARG A 149 -30.27 -10.52 -20.57
C ARG A 149 -31.75 -10.89 -20.64
N TRP A 150 -32.04 -12.19 -20.60
CA TRP A 150 -33.38 -12.74 -20.80
C TRP A 150 -33.63 -13.89 -19.82
N LEU A 151 -34.79 -13.85 -19.17
CA LEU A 151 -35.32 -14.94 -18.35
C LEU A 151 -36.47 -15.60 -19.11
N LEU A 152 -36.34 -16.89 -19.40
CA LEU A 152 -37.43 -17.68 -19.99
C LEU A 152 -38.17 -18.43 -18.88
N LYS A 153 -39.43 -18.07 -18.67
CA LYS A 153 -40.32 -18.71 -17.71
C LYS A 153 -41.24 -19.68 -18.44
N PHE A 154 -41.05 -20.98 -18.20
CA PHE A 154 -41.91 -22.02 -18.75
C PHE A 154 -43.04 -22.35 -17.77
N THR A 155 -44.26 -22.55 -18.29
CA THR A 155 -45.44 -22.86 -17.48
C THR A 155 -45.55 -24.34 -17.09
N SER A 156 -44.75 -25.21 -17.72
CA SER A 156 -44.73 -26.65 -17.46
C SER A 156 -43.41 -27.08 -16.82
N THR A 157 -43.45 -28.07 -15.93
CA THR A 157 -42.25 -28.63 -15.30
C THR A 157 -41.45 -29.41 -16.35
N MET A 158 -40.20 -28.99 -16.56
CA MET A 158 -39.26 -29.61 -17.50
C MET A 158 -38.00 -30.06 -16.77
N ARG A 159 -37.27 -31.01 -17.36
CA ARG A 159 -35.99 -31.46 -16.80
C ARG A 159 -34.90 -30.40 -17.06
N PRO A 160 -33.86 -30.33 -16.22
CA PRO A 160 -32.81 -29.32 -16.35
C PRO A 160 -32.09 -29.31 -17.69
N GLU A 161 -31.89 -30.47 -18.32
CA GLU A 161 -31.32 -30.61 -19.65
C GLU A 161 -32.21 -29.95 -20.73
N ASP A 162 -33.51 -30.25 -20.69
CA ASP A 162 -34.49 -29.72 -21.65
C ASP A 162 -34.63 -28.20 -21.52
N LEU A 163 -34.52 -27.65 -20.30
CA LEU A 163 -34.52 -26.20 -20.05
C LEU A 163 -33.32 -25.49 -20.68
N LYS A 164 -32.14 -26.12 -20.62
CA LYS A 164 -30.90 -25.55 -21.16
C LYS A 164 -30.94 -25.51 -22.68
N ASP A 165 -31.37 -26.60 -23.31
CA ASP A 165 -31.47 -26.69 -24.76
C ASP A 165 -32.44 -25.65 -25.32
N ARG A 166 -33.62 -25.49 -24.68
CA ARG A 166 -34.60 -24.47 -25.07
C ARG A 166 -34.09 -23.04 -24.90
N ALA A 167 -33.28 -22.77 -23.87
CA ALA A 167 -32.66 -21.46 -23.69
C ALA A 167 -31.58 -21.17 -24.76
N THR A 168 -30.79 -22.18 -25.14
CA THR A 168 -29.80 -22.08 -26.21
C THR A 168 -30.47 -21.88 -27.58
N ASP A 169 -31.56 -22.59 -27.86
CA ASP A 169 -32.35 -22.43 -29.09
C ASP A 169 -32.92 -21.01 -29.17
N PHE A 170 -33.46 -20.47 -28.07
CA PHE A 170 -33.98 -19.12 -28.04
C PHE A 170 -32.88 -18.08 -28.30
N ALA A 171 -31.71 -18.22 -27.66
CA ALA A 171 -30.59 -17.31 -27.88
C ALA A 171 -30.09 -17.35 -29.34
N THR A 172 -29.99 -18.54 -29.93
CA THR A 172 -29.51 -18.73 -31.31
C THR A 172 -30.48 -18.13 -32.34
N ASN A 173 -31.78 -18.33 -32.13
CA ASN A 173 -32.82 -17.89 -33.07
C ASN A 173 -33.16 -16.40 -32.96
N PHE A 174 -33.04 -15.80 -31.77
CA PHE A 174 -33.54 -14.45 -31.52
C PHE A 174 -32.48 -13.43 -31.06
N LEU A 175 -31.29 -13.88 -30.62
CA LEU A 175 -30.22 -12.99 -30.12
C LEU A 175 -28.95 -13.01 -30.99
N SER A 176 -28.84 -13.90 -31.97
CA SER A 176 -27.71 -13.93 -32.90
C SER A 176 -27.84 -12.82 -33.95
N ILE A 177 -26.76 -12.08 -34.19
CA ILE A 177 -26.70 -10.96 -35.14
C ILE A 177 -26.86 -11.45 -36.59
N GLU A 178 -26.53 -12.72 -36.85
CA GLU A 178 -26.57 -13.34 -38.18
C GLU A 178 -27.99 -13.65 -38.68
N ASN A 179 -28.98 -13.82 -37.79
CA ASN A 179 -30.35 -14.21 -38.12
C ASN A 179 -31.36 -13.04 -38.13
N SER A 180 -30.93 -11.84 -38.55
CA SER A 180 -31.72 -10.60 -38.51
C SER A 180 -32.97 -10.62 -39.43
N GLY A 181 -34.03 -11.28 -38.97
CA GLY A 181 -35.40 -11.12 -39.46
C GLY A 181 -36.06 -9.82 -38.98
N THR A 182 -37.30 -9.60 -39.41
CA THR A 182 -38.16 -8.38 -39.37
C THR A 182 -38.35 -7.63 -38.03
N GLY A 183 -37.58 -7.93 -36.98
CA GLY A 183 -37.67 -7.27 -35.67
C GLY A 183 -38.88 -7.72 -34.84
N VAL A 184 -39.58 -8.77 -35.26
CA VAL A 184 -40.78 -9.32 -34.60
C VAL A 184 -40.61 -10.82 -34.42
N ALA A 185 -40.68 -11.29 -33.18
CA ALA A 185 -40.64 -12.70 -32.80
C ALA A 185 -41.97 -13.09 -32.15
N ALA A 186 -42.60 -14.18 -32.61
CA ALA A 186 -43.81 -14.74 -32.00
C ALA A 186 -43.42 -15.92 -31.10
N THR A 187 -43.88 -15.93 -29.85
CA THR A 187 -43.62 -17.01 -28.89
C THR A 187 -44.87 -17.88 -28.69
N ASP A 188 -44.67 -19.18 -28.45
CA ASP A 188 -45.73 -20.11 -28.06
C ASP A 188 -46.22 -19.77 -26.63
N ALA A 189 -47.52 -19.95 -26.33
CA ALA A 189 -48.16 -19.62 -25.06
C ALA A 189 -47.58 -20.36 -23.82
N LYS A 190 -46.63 -21.27 -24.05
CA LYS A 190 -45.98 -22.10 -23.03
C LYS A 190 -44.75 -21.45 -22.39
N ALA A 191 -44.24 -20.35 -22.96
CA ALA A 191 -43.06 -19.68 -22.46
C ALA A 191 -43.22 -18.16 -22.49
N GLU A 192 -42.92 -17.52 -21.37
CA GLU A 192 -42.87 -16.08 -21.23
C GLU A 192 -41.40 -15.63 -21.19
N ALA A 193 -41.00 -14.73 -22.09
CA ALA A 193 -39.66 -14.16 -22.11
C ALA A 193 -39.69 -12.79 -21.42
N GLN A 194 -38.99 -12.69 -20.30
CA GLN A 194 -38.82 -11.43 -19.58
C GLN A 194 -37.40 -10.91 -19.84
N GLN A 195 -37.29 -9.73 -20.42
CA GLN A 195 -36.01 -9.05 -20.49
C GLN A 195 -35.62 -8.61 -19.08
N ILE A 196 -34.43 -9.01 -18.64
CA ILE A 196 -33.85 -8.48 -17.42
C ILE A 196 -33.14 -7.20 -17.82
N ASP A 197 -33.61 -6.08 -17.28
CA ASP A 197 -32.88 -4.82 -17.38
C ASP A 197 -31.57 -4.97 -16.59
N PRO A 198 -30.39 -4.91 -17.26
CA PRO A 198 -29.13 -4.93 -16.54
C PRO A 198 -29.09 -3.67 -15.69
N LYS A 199 -29.33 -3.82 -14.39
CA LYS A 199 -28.97 -2.74 -13.47
C LYS A 199 -27.46 -2.68 -13.48
N ASP A 200 -26.92 -1.70 -14.19
CA ASP A 200 -25.53 -1.32 -14.08
C ASP A 200 -25.23 -1.17 -12.59
N TYR A 201 -24.39 -2.06 -12.07
CA TYR A 201 -23.82 -1.84 -10.76
C TYR A 201 -22.90 -0.63 -10.90
N VAL A 202 -23.44 0.55 -10.60
CA VAL A 202 -22.65 1.76 -10.49
C VAL A 202 -22.05 1.72 -9.09
N PRO A 203 -20.73 1.45 -8.93
CA PRO A 203 -20.11 1.55 -7.63
C PRO A 203 -20.40 2.94 -7.05
N ASN A 204 -20.71 2.99 -5.76
CA ASN A 204 -21.05 4.25 -5.10
C ASN A 204 -19.81 5.14 -5.05
N ALA A 205 -19.66 6.04 -6.03
CA ALA A 205 -18.52 6.93 -6.17
C ALA A 205 -18.21 7.68 -4.86
N THR A 206 -19.25 8.11 -4.13
CA THR A 206 -19.09 8.79 -2.84
C THR A 206 -18.45 7.91 -1.76
N GLN A 207 -18.70 6.60 -1.76
CA GLN A 207 -18.05 5.68 -0.81
C GLN A 207 -16.58 5.47 -1.18
N MET A 208 -16.26 5.37 -2.47
CA MET A 208 -14.89 5.25 -2.95
C MET A 208 -14.09 6.51 -2.61
N ASP A 209 -14.64 7.70 -2.88
CA ASP A 209 -14.00 8.98 -2.59
C ASP A 209 -13.71 9.14 -1.09
N LYS A 210 -14.68 8.82 -0.23
CA LYS A 210 -14.49 8.89 1.24
C LYS A 210 -13.46 7.89 1.73
N THR A 211 -13.37 6.71 1.12
CA THR A 211 -12.36 5.70 1.47
C THR A 211 -10.97 6.19 1.09
N THR A 212 -10.81 6.72 -0.13
CA THR A 212 -9.58 7.35 -0.60
C THR A 212 -9.14 8.50 0.29
N GLN A 213 -10.08 9.39 0.69
CA GLN A 213 -9.78 10.48 1.62
C GLN A 213 -9.30 9.98 2.98
N ARG A 214 -9.91 8.93 3.54
CA ARG A 214 -9.45 8.33 4.80
C ARG A 214 -8.06 7.74 4.68
N ILE A 215 -7.74 7.10 3.55
CA ILE A 215 -6.39 6.58 3.28
C ILE A 215 -5.38 7.73 3.23
N TYR A 216 -5.70 8.82 2.53
CA TYR A 216 -4.83 10.00 2.52
C TYR A 216 -4.63 10.59 3.91
N SER A 217 -5.71 10.76 4.69
CA SER A 217 -5.62 11.25 6.06
C SER A 217 -4.81 10.34 6.98
N LEU A 218 -4.83 9.03 6.76
CA LEU A 218 -4.05 8.08 7.56
C LEU A 218 -2.53 8.24 7.33
N PHE A 219 -2.13 8.57 6.10
CA PHE A 219 -0.73 8.86 5.75
C PHE A 219 -0.40 10.35 5.85
N ASN A 220 -1.25 11.14 6.51
CA ASN A 220 -1.17 12.61 6.60
C ASN A 220 -0.90 13.32 5.25
N THR A 221 -1.35 12.72 4.16
CA THR A 221 -1.21 13.27 2.82
C THR A 221 -2.55 13.72 2.26
N ASN A 222 -2.55 14.17 1.01
CA ASN A 222 -3.77 14.57 0.34
C ASN A 222 -3.68 14.33 -1.16
N GLN A 223 -4.84 14.40 -1.82
CA GLN A 223 -4.95 14.16 -3.25
C GLN A 223 -4.04 15.07 -4.09
N LYS A 224 -3.90 16.35 -3.71
CA LYS A 224 -3.08 17.31 -4.47
C LYS A 224 -1.62 16.92 -4.45
N ILE A 225 -1.10 16.50 -3.29
CA ILE A 225 0.29 16.01 -3.16
C ILE A 225 0.51 14.77 -4.04
N VAL A 226 -0.38 13.78 -3.96
CA VAL A 226 -0.25 12.52 -4.72
C VAL A 226 -0.39 12.74 -6.23
N GLN A 227 -1.24 13.66 -6.67
CA GLN A 227 -1.48 13.97 -8.08
C GLN A 227 -0.58 15.08 -8.62
N SER A 228 0.32 15.61 -7.79
CA SER A 228 1.18 16.76 -8.13
C SER A 228 0.39 17.99 -8.60
N ASP A 229 -0.79 18.22 -8.03
CA ASP A 229 -1.72 19.34 -8.32
C ASP A 229 -1.72 20.40 -7.20
N TYR A 230 -0.57 20.59 -6.55
CA TYR A 230 -0.40 21.58 -5.49
C TYR A 230 0.27 22.85 -6.00
N ASP A 231 -0.09 23.98 -5.40
CA ASP A 231 0.62 25.23 -5.54
C ASP A 231 1.72 25.36 -4.48
N GLU A 232 2.48 26.46 -4.53
CA GLU A 232 3.59 26.71 -3.60
C GLU A 232 3.13 26.73 -2.13
N ASN A 233 1.97 27.34 -1.85
CA ASN A 233 1.41 27.37 -0.50
C ASN A 233 1.02 25.97 -0.02
N GLY A 234 0.38 25.16 -0.88
CA GLY A 234 0.03 23.78 -0.58
C GLY A 234 1.27 22.90 -0.35
N TRP A 235 2.34 23.12 -1.11
CA TRP A 235 3.62 22.45 -0.89
C TRP A 235 4.25 22.84 0.45
N ASN A 236 4.36 24.12 0.75
CA ASN A 236 4.99 24.61 1.97
C ASN A 236 4.25 24.09 3.22
N ALA A 237 2.91 24.12 3.21
CA ALA A 237 2.12 23.57 4.31
C ALA A 237 2.34 22.07 4.51
N TYR A 238 2.47 21.29 3.43
CA TYR A 238 2.78 19.87 3.53
C TYR A 238 4.21 19.61 4.00
N TYR A 239 5.18 20.39 3.50
CA TYR A 239 6.57 20.27 3.88
C TYR A 239 6.78 20.54 5.38
N GLU A 240 6.22 21.65 5.89
CA GLU A 240 6.30 22.03 7.31
C GLU A 240 5.59 21.01 8.22
N ALA A 241 4.52 20.37 7.75
CA ALA A 241 3.74 19.44 8.55
C ALA A 241 4.29 18.00 8.55
N GLU A 242 4.82 17.51 7.42
CA GLU A 242 5.14 16.08 7.25
C GLU A 242 6.60 15.80 6.86
N VAL A 243 7.36 16.77 6.34
CA VAL A 243 8.73 16.54 5.84
C VAL A 243 9.78 17.14 6.77
N GLU A 244 9.54 18.32 7.32
CA GLU A 244 10.46 19.02 8.23
C GLU A 244 10.51 18.48 9.67
N PRO A 245 9.40 18.05 10.31
CA PRO A 245 9.39 17.61 11.71
C PRO A 245 10.29 16.39 12.01
#